data_AF-W1DKQ8-F1
#
_entry.id   AF-W1DKQ8-F1
#
_cell.length_a   1.000
_cell.length_b   1.000
_cell.length_c   1.000
_cell.angle_alpha   90.00
_cell.angle_beta   90.00
_cell.angle_gamma   90.00
#
_symmetry.space_group_name_H-M   'P 1'
#
loop_
_entity.id
_entity.type
_entity.pdbx_description
1 polymer ?
#
loop_
_entity_poly.entity_id
_entity_poly.type
_entity_poly.pdbx_seq_one_letter_code
_entity_poly.pdbx_strand_id
1 'polypeptide(L)'
;MMTVIEPPSALSSPQRRSQVLLMFYLPGQSVTTERLGRINLVDETTARQDIEETGREIQRYHRLTLQSQVDGSYRIEGAALDQRLCLLHALRRGLRLCPQFVNHHFTPALKTQLKQEGIARTLYDDTNLQALVNRCARALNRQFDCRDVQFLRLYLQYCLLEHHRGYSPDFNEEQQRWAQTAAEFTLAQEIVRHWQRRVGAPPHVGEPFFLSLLFMLLKTPRPGPRRSPARSPPAAGYLRPDPPLPDPRWQSVQ
;
A
#
# COMPACT_ATOMS: atom_id res chain seq x y z
N MET A 1 -24.16 -37.60 -15.39
CA MET A 1 -23.67 -36.21 -15.53
C MET A 1 -22.47 -36.05 -14.61
N MET A 2 -21.25 -36.03 -15.16
CA MET A 2 -20.05 -35.71 -14.38
C MET A 2 -19.93 -34.19 -14.29
N THR A 3 -20.03 -33.65 -13.09
CA THR A 3 -19.60 -32.28 -12.80
C THR A 3 -18.09 -32.23 -12.96
N VAL A 4 -17.65 -31.73 -14.12
CA VAL A 4 -16.27 -31.30 -14.34
C VAL A 4 -15.99 -30.22 -13.29
N ILE A 5 -15.19 -30.55 -12.29
CA ILE A 5 -14.62 -29.58 -11.36
C ILE A 5 -13.63 -28.79 -12.22
N GLU A 6 -14.03 -27.60 -12.68
CA GLU A 6 -13.11 -26.67 -13.32
C GLU A 6 -11.91 -26.47 -12.37
N PRO A 7 -10.67 -26.70 -12.81
CA PRO A 7 -9.51 -26.37 -11.99
C PRO A 7 -9.61 -24.87 -11.66
N PRO A 8 -9.29 -24.45 -10.42
CA PRO A 8 -9.34 -23.03 -10.06
C PRO A 8 -8.52 -22.24 -11.08
N SER A 9 -9.14 -21.20 -11.65
CA SER A 9 -8.51 -20.33 -12.65
C SER A 9 -7.07 -20.01 -12.23
N ALA A 10 -6.11 -20.48 -13.04
CA ALA A 10 -4.70 -20.35 -12.72
C ALA A 10 -4.35 -18.87 -12.50
N LEU A 11 -3.74 -18.57 -11.35
CA LEU A 11 -3.35 -17.21 -11.01
C LEU A 11 -2.47 -16.62 -12.14
N SER A 12 -2.80 -15.41 -12.58
CA SER A 12 -1.96 -14.69 -13.54
C SER A 12 -0.57 -14.42 -12.94
N SER A 13 0.46 -14.31 -13.78
CA SER A 13 1.83 -14.04 -13.29
C SER A 13 1.93 -12.82 -12.37
N PRO A 14 1.26 -11.68 -12.64
CA PRO A 14 1.24 -10.55 -11.71
C PRO A 14 0.60 -10.86 -10.35
N GLN A 15 -0.41 -11.72 -10.30
CA GLN A 15 -1.04 -12.17 -9.05
C GLN A 15 -0.12 -13.11 -8.28
N ARG A 16 0.50 -14.09 -8.94
CA ARG A 16 1.46 -15.01 -8.30
C ARG A 16 2.62 -14.25 -7.69
N ARG A 17 3.28 -13.37 -8.45
CA ARG A 17 4.37 -12.52 -7.91
C ARG A 17 3.92 -11.63 -6.75
N SER A 18 2.69 -11.11 -6.80
CA SER A 18 2.14 -10.35 -5.67
C SER A 18 1.93 -11.22 -4.42
N GLN A 19 1.53 -12.48 -4.58
CA GLN A 19 1.41 -13.43 -3.47
C GLN A 19 2.78 -13.85 -2.95
N VAL A 20 3.73 -14.17 -3.84
CA VAL A 20 5.13 -14.50 -3.48
C VAL A 20 5.73 -13.39 -2.61
N LEU A 21 5.60 -12.13 -3.04
CA LEU A 21 6.12 -11.00 -2.27
C LEU A 21 5.49 -10.91 -0.88
N LEU A 22 4.16 -11.07 -0.77
CA LEU A 22 3.48 -11.07 0.53
C LEU A 22 3.85 -12.27 1.41
N MET A 23 4.17 -13.42 0.82
CA MET A 23 4.61 -14.60 1.56
C MET A 23 5.91 -14.34 2.32
N PHE A 24 6.84 -13.55 1.76
CA PHE A 24 8.07 -13.17 2.45
C PHE A 24 7.84 -12.31 3.70
N TYR A 25 6.69 -11.63 3.78
CA TYR A 25 6.29 -10.84 4.93
C TYR A 25 5.29 -11.58 5.85
N LEU A 26 5.00 -12.86 5.60
CA LEU A 26 4.17 -13.66 6.51
C LEU A 26 4.96 -13.95 7.80
N PRO A 27 4.47 -13.49 8.96
CA PRO A 27 5.21 -13.64 10.19
C PRO A 27 5.25 -15.11 10.63
N GLY A 28 6.43 -15.55 11.10
CA GLY A 28 6.67 -16.90 11.64
C GLY A 28 6.66 -18.02 10.59
N GLN A 29 6.90 -17.70 9.32
CA GLN A 29 6.82 -18.65 8.23
C GLN A 29 8.04 -18.53 7.30
N SER A 30 8.81 -19.61 7.19
CA SER A 30 9.85 -19.71 6.16
C SER A 30 9.22 -19.88 4.78
N VAL A 31 9.78 -19.19 3.79
CA VAL A 31 9.36 -19.27 2.39
C VAL A 31 10.31 -20.20 1.65
N THR A 32 9.79 -21.31 1.13
CA THR A 32 10.52 -22.28 0.30
C THR A 32 9.85 -22.40 -1.07
N THR A 33 10.58 -22.86 -2.07
CA THR A 33 10.04 -23.11 -3.42
C THR A 33 8.85 -24.07 -3.39
N GLU A 34 8.94 -25.14 -2.61
CA GLU A 34 7.86 -26.13 -2.43
C GLU A 34 6.58 -25.50 -1.87
N ARG A 35 6.74 -24.65 -0.85
CA ARG A 35 5.61 -23.97 -0.21
C ARG A 35 4.93 -23.01 -1.19
N LEU A 36 5.73 -22.26 -1.96
CA LEU A 36 5.25 -21.35 -3.00
C LEU A 36 4.50 -22.12 -4.08
N GLY A 37 5.07 -23.21 -4.59
CA GLY A 37 4.43 -24.09 -5.56
C GLY A 37 3.08 -24.60 -5.07
N ARG A 38 3.00 -25.07 -3.82
CA ARG A 38 1.75 -25.54 -3.21
C ARG A 38 0.70 -24.45 -3.06
N ILE A 39 1.09 -23.23 -2.66
CA ILE A 39 0.14 -22.13 -2.44
C ILE A 39 -0.35 -21.54 -3.76
N ASN A 40 0.55 -21.36 -4.73
CA ASN A 40 0.22 -20.78 -6.04
C ASN A 40 -0.28 -21.81 -7.05
N LEU A 41 -0.26 -23.11 -6.70
CA LEU A 41 -0.60 -24.25 -7.57
C LEU A 41 0.25 -24.26 -8.85
N VAL A 42 1.56 -24.07 -8.70
CA VAL A 42 2.54 -24.08 -9.79
C VAL A 42 3.62 -25.12 -9.57
N ASP A 43 4.25 -25.57 -10.65
CA ASP A 43 5.40 -26.45 -10.60
C ASP A 43 6.64 -25.73 -10.03
N GLU A 44 7.66 -26.50 -9.69
CA GLU A 44 8.88 -25.99 -9.07
C GLU A 44 9.64 -24.99 -9.95
N THR A 45 9.63 -25.18 -11.28
CA THR A 45 10.35 -24.30 -12.21
C THR A 45 9.70 -22.92 -12.26
N THR A 46 8.36 -22.89 -12.36
CA THR A 46 7.58 -21.65 -12.31
C THR A 46 7.72 -20.97 -10.93
N ALA A 47 7.70 -21.72 -9.83
CA ALA A 47 7.90 -21.16 -8.50
C ALA A 47 9.28 -20.50 -8.35
N ARG A 48 10.35 -21.15 -8.83
CA ARG A 48 11.71 -20.59 -8.82
C ARG A 48 11.79 -19.32 -9.68
N GLN A 49 11.18 -19.31 -10.86
CA GLN A 49 11.13 -18.13 -11.72
C GLN A 49 10.37 -16.98 -11.05
N ASP A 50 9.22 -17.25 -10.42
CA ASP A 50 8.46 -16.22 -9.70
C ASP A 50 9.28 -15.62 -8.53
N ILE A 51 10.12 -16.42 -7.84
CA ILE A 51 11.04 -15.94 -6.80
C ILE A 51 12.12 -15.03 -7.39
N GLU A 52 12.77 -15.44 -8.48
CA GLU A 52 13.84 -14.67 -9.13
C GLU A 52 13.32 -13.35 -9.70
N GLU A 53 12.13 -13.36 -10.31
CA GLU A 53 11.45 -12.14 -10.77
C GLU A 53 11.09 -11.22 -9.60
N THR A 54 10.58 -11.77 -8.49
CA THR A 54 10.29 -11.00 -7.27
C THR A 54 11.57 -10.40 -6.68
N GLY A 55 12.67 -11.16 -6.65
CA GLY A 55 13.99 -10.69 -6.21
C GLY A 55 14.50 -9.52 -7.02
N ARG A 56 14.41 -9.60 -8.35
CA ARG A 56 14.77 -8.49 -9.25
C ARG A 56 13.88 -7.27 -9.04
N GLU A 57 12.58 -7.46 -8.79
CA GLU A 57 11.64 -6.37 -8.51
C GLU A 57 12.03 -5.62 -7.23
N ILE A 58 12.23 -6.33 -6.12
CA ILE A 58 12.54 -5.69 -4.83
C ILE A 58 13.95 -5.07 -4.78
N GLN A 59 14.92 -5.66 -5.48
CA GLN A 59 16.26 -5.08 -5.60
C GLN A 59 16.21 -3.74 -6.34
N ARG A 60 15.44 -3.68 -7.43
CA ARG A 60 15.34 -2.48 -8.28
C ARG A 60 14.60 -1.34 -7.60
N TYR A 61 13.49 -1.61 -6.94
CA TYR A 61 12.60 -0.57 -6.41
C TYR A 61 12.82 -0.25 -4.93
N HIS A 62 13.36 -1.20 -4.16
CA HIS A 62 13.50 -1.07 -2.71
C HIS A 62 14.92 -1.34 -2.20
N ARG A 63 15.90 -1.62 -3.07
CA ARG A 63 17.28 -1.94 -2.66
C ARG A 63 17.35 -3.14 -1.70
N LEU A 64 16.37 -4.05 -1.81
CA LEU A 64 16.29 -5.26 -1.00
C LEU A 64 16.83 -6.45 -1.78
N THR A 65 17.60 -7.30 -1.11
CA THR A 65 18.10 -8.55 -1.70
C THR A 65 17.30 -9.74 -1.22
N LEU A 66 17.20 -10.77 -2.05
CA LEU A 66 16.56 -12.04 -1.71
C LEU A 66 17.65 -13.09 -1.58
N GLN A 67 17.86 -13.63 -0.38
CA GLN A 67 18.92 -14.59 -0.09
C GLN A 67 18.36 -15.98 0.19
N SER A 68 18.97 -16.99 -0.44
CA SER A 68 18.72 -18.39 -0.11
C SER A 68 19.54 -18.79 1.11
N GLN A 69 18.89 -19.48 2.04
CA GLN A 69 19.47 -20.03 3.25
C GLN A 69 19.86 -21.49 3.03
N VAL A 70 20.68 -22.04 3.94
CA VAL A 70 21.16 -23.44 3.88
C VAL A 70 20.01 -24.44 3.99
N ASP A 71 18.93 -24.08 4.67
CA ASP A 71 17.72 -24.89 4.83
C ASP A 71 16.79 -24.85 3.60
N GLY A 72 17.21 -24.20 2.50
CA GLY A 72 16.41 -24.03 1.29
C GLY A 72 15.32 -22.97 1.39
N SER A 73 15.27 -22.22 2.50
CA SER A 73 14.37 -21.07 2.65
C SER A 73 14.95 -19.80 2.04
N TYR A 74 14.09 -18.87 1.70
CA TYR A 74 14.44 -17.57 1.16
C TYR A 74 14.05 -16.47 2.14
N ARG A 75 14.92 -15.46 2.30
CA ARG A 75 14.70 -14.31 3.16
C ARG A 75 14.99 -13.00 2.44
N ILE A 76 14.24 -11.96 2.79
CA ILE A 76 14.50 -10.60 2.35
C ILE A 76 15.55 -9.98 3.28
N GLU A 77 16.58 -9.38 2.70
CA GLU A 77 17.61 -8.63 3.43
C GLU A 77 17.72 -7.19 2.92
N GLY A 78 18.00 -6.29 3.86
CA GLY A 78 18.12 -4.86 3.61
C GLY A 78 17.63 -4.06 4.81
N ALA A 79 17.68 -2.73 4.71
CA ALA A 79 17.30 -1.85 5.80
C ALA A 79 15.83 -2.04 6.19
N ALA A 80 15.52 -1.92 7.49
CA ALA A 80 14.15 -2.07 7.99
C ALA A 80 13.20 -1.06 7.32
N LEU A 81 13.65 0.16 7.05
CA LEU A 81 12.85 1.16 6.32
C LEU A 81 12.47 0.69 4.91
N ASP A 82 13.42 0.14 4.17
CA ASP A 82 13.19 -0.35 2.81
C ASP A 82 12.23 -1.54 2.78
N GLN A 83 12.35 -2.45 3.77
CA GLN A 83 11.42 -3.57 3.95
C GLN A 83 9.99 -3.09 4.23
N ARG A 84 9.83 -2.11 5.13
CA ARG A 84 8.52 -1.50 5.42
C ARG A 84 7.93 -0.85 4.16
N LEU A 85 8.70 -0.04 3.45
CA LEU A 85 8.23 0.60 2.22
C LEU A 85 7.84 -0.44 1.16
N CYS A 86 8.64 -1.49 1.00
CA CYS A 86 8.33 -2.60 0.10
C CYS A 86 6.99 -3.26 0.47
N LEU A 87 6.77 -3.61 1.75
CA LEU A 87 5.50 -4.18 2.19
C LEU A 87 4.32 -3.22 2.01
N LEU A 88 4.51 -1.91 2.25
CA LEU A 88 3.47 -0.91 2.01
C LEU A 88 2.95 -1.01 0.57
N HIS A 89 3.87 -1.06 -0.41
CA HIS A 89 3.50 -1.22 -1.82
C HIS A 89 2.93 -2.61 -2.12
N ALA A 90 3.55 -3.67 -1.59
CA ALA A 90 3.14 -5.06 -1.80
C ALA A 90 1.72 -5.32 -1.28
N LEU A 91 1.38 -4.82 -0.10
CA LEU A 91 0.09 -5.05 0.53
C LEU A 91 -1.03 -4.25 -0.16
N ARG A 92 -0.77 -3.00 -0.58
CA ARG A 92 -1.72 -2.24 -1.40
C ARG A 92 -1.97 -2.94 -2.75
N ARG A 93 -0.91 -3.46 -3.38
CA ARG A 93 -1.01 -4.27 -4.62
C ARG A 93 -1.78 -5.56 -4.37
N GLY A 94 -1.51 -6.27 -3.27
CA GLY A 94 -2.13 -7.55 -2.94
C GLY A 94 -3.61 -7.42 -2.60
N LEU A 95 -4.02 -6.39 -1.87
CA LEU A 95 -5.45 -6.09 -1.62
C LEU A 95 -6.24 -5.84 -2.92
N ARG A 96 -5.57 -5.41 -4.00
CA ARG A 96 -6.18 -5.23 -5.32
C ARG A 96 -6.15 -6.50 -6.17
N LEU A 97 -5.02 -7.22 -6.20
CA LEU A 97 -4.80 -8.33 -7.14
C LEU A 97 -5.13 -9.71 -6.56
N CYS A 98 -4.91 -9.92 -5.26
CA CYS A 98 -5.09 -11.18 -4.56
C CYS A 98 -5.73 -11.00 -3.17
N PRO A 99 -6.92 -10.35 -3.07
CA PRO A 99 -7.57 -10.08 -1.79
C PRO A 99 -7.86 -11.35 -0.98
N GLN A 100 -8.13 -12.47 -1.65
CA GLN A 100 -8.35 -13.75 -0.98
C GLN A 100 -7.11 -14.23 -0.24
N PHE A 101 -5.92 -14.05 -0.80
CA PHE A 101 -4.68 -14.41 -0.12
C PHE A 101 -4.45 -13.55 1.12
N VAL A 102 -4.71 -12.24 1.01
CA VAL A 102 -4.58 -11.31 2.15
C VAL A 102 -5.55 -11.68 3.28
N ASN A 103 -6.79 -12.01 2.94
CA ASN A 103 -7.82 -12.33 3.94
C ASN A 103 -7.65 -13.72 4.57
N HIS A 104 -7.24 -14.73 3.80
CA HIS A 104 -7.19 -16.13 4.27
C HIS A 104 -5.81 -16.57 4.76
N HIS A 105 -4.72 -15.93 4.31
CA HIS A 105 -3.36 -16.29 4.72
C HIS A 105 -2.69 -15.18 5.52
N PHE A 106 -2.61 -13.97 4.96
CA PHE A 106 -1.84 -12.89 5.58
C PHE A 106 -2.44 -12.39 6.90
N THR A 107 -3.73 -12.06 6.88
CA THR A 107 -4.44 -11.53 8.07
C THR A 107 -4.47 -12.55 9.22
N PRO A 108 -4.80 -13.84 9.00
CA PRO A 108 -4.82 -14.82 10.09
C PRO A 108 -3.42 -15.12 10.62
N ALA A 109 -2.39 -15.21 9.76
CA ALA A 109 -1.01 -15.41 10.19
C ALA A 109 -0.54 -14.26 11.10
N LEU A 110 -0.80 -13.01 10.70
CA LEU A 110 -0.46 -11.82 11.48
C LEU A 110 -1.15 -11.80 12.84
N LYS A 111 -2.47 -12.05 12.89
CA LYS A 111 -3.22 -12.10 14.16
C LYS A 111 -2.77 -13.24 15.07
N THR A 112 -2.42 -14.39 14.49
CA THR A 112 -1.88 -15.54 15.24
C THR A 112 -0.55 -15.19 15.88
N GLN A 113 0.35 -14.55 15.13
CA GLN A 113 1.66 -14.14 15.62
C GLN A 113 1.57 -13.05 16.70
N LEU A 114 0.72 -12.02 16.51
CA LEU A 114 0.45 -11.03 17.55
C LEU A 114 -0.02 -11.66 18.86
N LYS A 115 -0.87 -12.70 18.78
CA LYS A 115 -1.34 -13.44 19.95
C LYS A 115 -0.22 -14.27 20.60
N GLN A 116 0.63 -14.92 19.79
CA GLN A 116 1.75 -15.74 20.28
C GLN A 116 2.81 -14.90 21.01
N GLU A 117 3.05 -13.68 20.54
CA GLU A 117 3.96 -12.71 21.16
C GLU A 117 3.37 -12.04 22.42
N GLY A 118 2.15 -12.40 22.83
CA GLY A 118 1.53 -11.89 24.05
C GLY A 118 1.05 -10.43 23.98
N ILE A 119 0.96 -9.86 22.78
CA ILE A 119 0.52 -8.47 22.59
C ILE A 119 -0.95 -8.33 23.02
N ALA A 120 -1.29 -7.25 23.72
CA ALA A 120 -2.64 -7.03 24.21
C ALA A 120 -3.64 -6.91 23.05
N ARG A 121 -4.69 -7.76 23.04
CA ARG A 121 -5.72 -7.80 21.98
C ARG A 121 -6.35 -6.45 21.67
N THR A 122 -6.49 -5.59 22.69
CA THR A 122 -7.02 -4.23 22.58
C THR A 122 -6.24 -3.31 21.62
N LEU A 123 -5.00 -3.67 21.26
CA LEU A 123 -4.17 -2.93 20.32
C LEU A 123 -4.40 -3.34 18.86
N TYR A 124 -4.94 -4.54 18.62
CA TYR A 124 -5.05 -5.10 17.27
C TYR A 124 -6.42 -5.69 16.92
N ASP A 125 -7.42 -5.59 17.81
CA ASP A 125 -8.77 -5.97 17.47
C ASP A 125 -9.38 -5.05 16.41
N ASP A 126 -10.29 -5.61 15.63
CA ASP A 126 -10.86 -4.96 14.46
C ASP A 126 -11.64 -3.69 14.80
N THR A 127 -12.31 -3.65 15.95
CA THR A 127 -13.13 -2.50 16.40
C THR A 127 -12.25 -1.33 16.82
N ASN A 128 -11.25 -1.57 17.66
CA ASN A 128 -10.34 -0.53 18.13
C ASN A 128 -9.48 0.02 16.99
N LEU A 129 -8.99 -0.84 16.10
CA LEU A 129 -8.25 -0.39 14.92
C LEU A 129 -9.13 0.42 13.96
N GLN A 130 -10.39 0.03 13.77
CA GLN A 130 -11.34 0.81 12.97
C GLN A 130 -11.56 2.20 13.57
N ALA A 131 -11.78 2.28 14.89
CA ALA A 131 -11.94 3.54 15.60
C ALA A 131 -10.68 4.41 15.50
N LEU A 132 -9.49 3.80 15.63
CA LEU A 132 -8.20 4.48 15.49
C LEU A 132 -8.05 5.08 14.09
N VAL A 133 -8.31 4.30 13.03
CA VAL A 133 -8.21 4.78 11.65
C VAL A 133 -9.21 5.91 11.38
N ASN A 134 -10.44 5.81 11.88
CA ASN A 134 -11.43 6.87 11.76
C ASN A 134 -11.00 8.17 12.48
N ARG A 135 -10.36 8.03 13.66
CA ARG A 135 -9.78 9.17 14.39
C ARG A 135 -8.64 9.81 13.59
N CYS A 136 -7.77 9.00 12.99
CA CYS A 136 -6.68 9.47 12.11
C CYS A 136 -7.23 10.25 10.90
N ALA A 137 -8.27 9.74 10.25
CA ALA A 137 -8.93 10.40 9.12
C ALA A 137 -9.44 11.80 9.49
N ARG A 138 -10.11 11.91 10.64
CA ARG A 138 -10.62 13.18 11.17
C ARG A 138 -9.50 14.15 11.53
N ALA A 139 -8.48 13.67 12.25
CA ALA A 139 -7.33 14.49 12.66
C ALA A 139 -6.56 15.06 11.46
N LEU A 140 -6.42 14.29 10.38
CA LEU A 140 -5.75 14.71 9.15
C LEU A 140 -6.66 15.45 8.16
N ASN A 141 -7.96 15.59 8.46
CA ASN A 141 -8.99 16.11 7.56
C ASN A 141 -8.95 15.41 6.18
N ARG A 142 -9.02 14.06 6.21
CA ARG A 142 -8.98 13.15 5.05
C ARG A 142 -10.16 12.19 5.04
N GLN A 143 -10.44 11.66 3.86
CA GLN A 143 -11.37 10.55 3.67
C GLN A 143 -10.55 9.34 3.21
N PHE A 144 -10.65 8.25 3.96
CA PHE A 144 -10.09 6.95 3.55
C PHE A 144 -11.22 6.09 3.00
N ASP A 145 -11.00 5.47 1.85
CA ASP A 145 -11.95 4.51 1.30
C ASP A 145 -11.90 3.18 2.07
N CYS A 146 -12.78 2.23 1.73
CA CYS A 146 -12.82 0.93 2.41
C CYS A 146 -11.50 0.15 2.29
N ARG A 147 -10.76 0.33 1.19
CA ARG A 147 -9.50 -0.37 0.92
C ARG A 147 -8.36 0.26 1.72
N ASP A 148 -8.28 1.59 1.78
CA ASP A 148 -7.31 2.32 2.60
C ASP A 148 -7.51 2.01 4.08
N VAL A 149 -8.76 1.93 4.54
CA VAL A 149 -9.09 1.50 5.91
C VAL A 149 -8.64 0.08 6.17
N GLN A 150 -8.94 -0.87 5.27
CA GLN A 150 -8.51 -2.26 5.41
C GLN A 150 -6.97 -2.37 5.43
N PHE A 151 -6.30 -1.66 4.52
CA PHE A 151 -4.86 -1.56 4.45
C PHE A 151 -4.28 -1.03 5.76
N LEU A 152 -4.72 0.13 6.23
CA LEU A 152 -4.23 0.76 7.46
C LEU A 152 -4.38 -0.17 8.66
N ARG A 153 -5.53 -0.85 8.80
CA ARG A 153 -5.76 -1.79 9.91
C ARG A 153 -4.78 -2.95 9.88
N LEU A 154 -4.50 -3.54 8.72
CA LEU A 154 -3.54 -4.64 8.59
C LEU A 154 -2.10 -4.15 8.78
N TYR A 155 -1.79 -2.99 8.22
CA TYR A 155 -0.44 -2.46 8.20
C TYR A 155 -0.02 -1.97 9.59
N LEU A 156 -0.92 -1.36 10.37
CA LEU A 156 -0.67 -1.00 11.77
C LEU A 156 -0.45 -2.24 12.66
N GLN A 157 -1.15 -3.33 12.41
CA GLN A 157 -0.91 -4.61 13.08
C GLN A 157 0.50 -5.15 12.79
N TYR A 158 0.93 -5.05 11.54
CA TYR A 158 2.28 -5.43 11.15
C TYR A 158 3.34 -4.49 11.76
N CYS A 159 3.06 -3.18 11.84
CA CYS A 159 3.90 -2.21 12.54
C CYS A 159 4.11 -2.62 13.99
N LEU A 160 3.02 -2.91 14.69
CA LEU A 160 3.01 -3.34 16.10
C LEU A 160 3.78 -4.65 16.34
N LEU A 161 3.66 -5.64 15.44
CA LEU A 161 4.37 -6.92 15.57
C LEU A 161 5.89 -6.74 15.44
N GLU A 162 6.33 -6.12 14.35
CA GLU A 162 7.76 -5.91 14.09
C GLU A 162 8.38 -4.99 15.14
N HIS A 163 7.62 -4.01 15.62
CA HIS A 163 7.99 -3.17 16.73
C HIS A 163 8.30 -3.99 18.00
N HIS A 164 7.40 -4.92 18.36
CA HIS A 164 7.59 -5.82 19.49
C HIS A 164 8.85 -6.68 19.37
N ARG A 165 9.24 -7.01 18.12
CA ARG A 165 10.46 -7.78 17.81
C ARG A 165 11.74 -6.94 17.75
N GLY A 166 11.63 -5.61 17.90
CA GLY A 166 12.76 -4.70 17.77
C GLY A 166 13.16 -4.38 16.32
N TYR A 167 12.36 -4.78 15.33
CA TYR A 167 12.57 -4.44 13.92
C TYR A 167 11.90 -3.10 13.59
N SER A 168 12.57 -2.02 13.97
CA SER A 168 12.12 -0.65 13.73
C SER A 168 13.02 0.07 12.71
N PRO A 169 12.45 0.92 11.85
CA PRO A 169 13.21 1.67 10.86
C PRO A 169 14.03 2.79 11.49
N ASP A 170 15.25 2.99 10.98
CA ASP A 170 16.09 4.14 11.32
C ASP A 170 15.86 5.31 10.36
N PHE A 171 16.02 6.51 10.89
CA PHE A 171 15.94 7.76 10.13
C PHE A 171 17.12 8.64 10.51
N ASN A 172 17.75 9.27 9.51
CA ASN A 172 18.79 10.26 9.76
C ASN A 172 18.19 11.58 10.27
N GLU A 173 19.03 12.49 10.77
CA GLU A 173 18.57 13.75 11.36
C GLU A 173 17.75 14.62 10.40
N GLU A 174 18.14 14.68 9.13
CA GLU A 174 17.43 15.48 8.12
C GLU A 174 16.02 14.93 7.88
N GLN A 175 15.89 13.61 7.74
CA GLN A 175 14.61 12.93 7.59
C GLN A 175 13.72 13.12 8.83
N GLN A 176 14.31 13.07 10.02
CA GLN A 176 13.59 13.32 11.27
C GLN A 176 13.06 14.75 11.33
N ARG A 177 13.90 15.75 11.05
CA ARG A 177 13.51 17.16 11.00
C ARG A 177 12.40 17.39 9.97
N TRP A 178 12.54 16.82 8.78
CA TRP A 178 11.52 16.90 7.73
C TRP A 178 10.18 16.31 8.18
N ALA A 179 10.18 15.09 8.72
CA ALA A 179 8.97 14.42 9.17
C ALA A 179 8.29 15.16 10.34
N GLN A 180 9.06 15.78 11.24
CA GLN A 180 8.52 16.58 12.35
C GLN A 180 7.73 17.82 11.90
N THR A 181 7.99 18.34 10.70
CA THR A 181 7.21 19.46 10.15
C THR A 181 5.82 19.04 9.67
N ALA A 182 5.57 17.74 9.49
CA ALA A 182 4.32 17.22 8.97
C ALA A 182 3.25 17.11 10.08
N ALA A 183 2.01 17.46 9.76
CA ALA A 183 0.88 17.29 10.67
C ALA A 183 0.65 15.82 11.06
N GLU A 184 1.04 14.91 10.17
CA GLU A 184 1.02 13.45 10.38
C GLU A 184 1.90 13.00 11.56
N PHE A 185 2.93 13.77 11.92
CA PHE A 185 3.86 13.40 12.99
C PHE A 185 3.24 13.45 14.38
N THR A 186 2.47 14.49 14.68
CA THR A 186 1.75 14.58 15.95
C THR A 186 0.81 13.38 16.14
N LEU A 187 0.10 12.99 15.08
CA LEU A 187 -0.77 11.82 15.09
C LEU A 187 0.01 10.51 15.30
N ALA A 188 1.13 10.36 14.59
CA ALA A 188 2.00 9.19 14.73
C ALA A 188 2.53 9.04 16.16
N GLN A 189 2.94 10.14 16.80
CA GLN A 189 3.36 10.14 18.21
C GLN A 189 2.24 9.67 19.14
N GLU A 190 0.99 10.08 18.91
CA GLU A 190 -0.13 9.61 19.73
C GLU A 190 -0.36 8.11 19.61
N ILE A 191 -0.25 7.55 18.39
CA ILE A 191 -0.38 6.10 18.15
C ILE A 191 0.71 5.36 18.92
N VAL A 192 1.96 5.78 18.78
CA VAL A 192 3.11 5.14 19.45
C VAL A 192 3.02 5.26 20.98
N ARG A 193 2.58 6.42 21.50
CA ARG A 193 2.30 6.59 22.95
C ARG A 193 1.18 5.68 23.45
N HIS A 194 0.22 5.32 22.61
CA HIS A 194 -0.82 4.36 22.96
C HIS A 194 -0.26 2.93 23.03
N TRP A 195 0.63 2.58 22.10
CA TRP A 195 1.34 1.29 22.12
C TRP A 195 2.23 1.17 23.36
N GLN A 196 3.04 2.18 23.65
CA GLN A 196 3.94 2.20 24.82
C GLN A 196 3.22 1.97 26.15
N ARG A 197 1.98 2.48 26.30
CA ARG A 197 1.19 2.28 27.52
C ARG A 197 0.77 0.82 27.75
N ARG A 198 0.85 -0.02 26.72
CA ARG A 198 0.34 -1.39 26.71
C ARG A 198 1.37 -2.44 26.28
N VAL A 199 2.56 -2.00 25.88
CA VAL A 199 3.71 -2.83 25.52
C VAL A 199 4.82 -2.52 26.53
N GLY A 200 5.43 -3.56 27.11
CA GLY A 200 6.39 -3.40 28.21
C GLY A 200 7.71 -2.72 27.82
N ALA A 201 8.08 -2.76 26.53
CA ALA A 201 9.28 -2.12 26.00
C ALA A 201 9.00 -0.68 25.52
N PRO A 202 9.91 0.29 25.77
CA PRO A 202 9.77 1.61 25.22
C PRO A 202 9.90 1.55 23.69
N PRO A 203 9.05 2.29 22.95
CA PRO A 203 9.06 2.17 21.53
C PRO A 203 10.32 2.78 20.91
N HIS A 204 10.89 2.13 19.89
CA HIS A 204 11.99 2.68 19.10
C HIS A 204 11.66 4.07 18.56
N VAL A 205 12.66 4.95 18.59
CA VAL A 205 12.53 6.37 18.19
C VAL A 205 12.09 6.54 16.73
N GLY A 206 12.34 5.54 15.89
CA GLY A 206 11.98 5.49 14.48
C GLY A 206 10.50 5.31 14.16
N GLU A 207 9.71 4.70 15.06
CA GLU A 207 8.32 4.32 14.76
C GLU A 207 7.40 5.52 14.46
N PRO A 208 7.43 6.64 15.23
CA PRO A 208 6.64 7.81 14.90
C PRO A 208 6.99 8.38 13.52
N PHE A 209 8.26 8.39 13.14
CA PHE A 209 8.70 8.91 11.83
C PHE A 209 8.17 8.04 10.69
N PHE A 210 8.22 6.71 10.85
CA PHE A 210 7.70 5.81 9.84
C PHE A 210 6.17 5.89 9.72
N LEU A 211 5.44 5.93 10.83
CA LEU A 211 3.98 6.11 10.77
C LEU A 211 3.59 7.46 10.13
N SER A 212 4.39 8.50 10.36
CA SER A 212 4.19 9.79 9.67
C SER A 212 4.34 9.65 8.16
N LEU A 213 5.40 8.96 7.73
CA LEU A 213 5.65 8.66 6.33
C LEU A 213 4.53 7.82 5.72
N LEU A 214 4.04 6.80 6.43
CA LEU A 214 2.89 5.98 6.03
C LEU A 214 1.67 6.86 5.73
N PHE A 215 1.28 7.75 6.64
CA PHE A 215 0.15 8.64 6.41
C PHE A 215 0.42 9.65 5.29
N MET A 216 1.65 10.14 5.12
CA MET A 216 2.02 11.01 4.01
C MET A 216 1.92 10.30 2.65
N LEU A 217 2.33 9.04 2.56
CA LEU A 217 2.25 8.22 1.35
C LEU A 217 0.82 7.76 1.02
N LEU A 218 -0.05 7.73 2.03
CA LEU A 218 -1.50 7.49 1.88
C LEU A 218 -2.29 8.76 1.54
N LYS A 219 -1.63 9.86 1.14
CA LYS A 219 -2.34 11.06 0.67
C LYS A 219 -3.26 10.71 -0.51
N THR A 220 -4.53 10.47 -0.20
CA THR A 220 -5.62 10.51 -1.16
C THR A 220 -5.70 11.97 -1.62
N PRO A 221 -5.53 12.26 -2.92
CA PRO A 221 -5.78 13.61 -3.43
C PRO A 221 -7.18 14.00 -2.96
N ARG A 222 -7.32 15.17 -2.32
CA ARG A 222 -8.67 15.72 -2.11
C ARG A 222 -9.32 15.72 -3.49
N PRO A 223 -10.55 15.21 -3.66
CA PRO A 223 -11.34 15.66 -4.78
C PRO A 223 -11.54 17.15 -4.52
N GLY A 224 -10.66 17.99 -5.10
CA GLY A 224 -10.99 19.38 -5.28
C GLY A 224 -12.34 19.43 -5.99
N PRO A 225 -13.12 20.52 -5.83
CA PRO A 225 -14.33 20.67 -6.63
C PRO A 225 -13.91 20.42 -8.08
N ARG A 226 -14.47 19.36 -8.69
CA ARG A 226 -14.34 19.16 -10.13
C ARG A 226 -14.76 20.50 -10.70
N ARG A 227 -13.82 21.27 -11.26
CA ARG A 227 -14.19 22.33 -12.19
C ARG A 227 -14.92 21.57 -13.28
N SER A 228 -16.25 21.56 -13.21
CA SER A 228 -17.09 21.26 -14.36
C SER A 228 -16.45 22.02 -15.51
N PRO A 229 -16.20 21.41 -16.69
CA PRO A 229 -15.86 22.20 -17.86
C PRO A 229 -16.96 23.26 -17.93
N ALA A 230 -16.55 24.53 -17.82
CA ALA A 230 -17.47 25.64 -17.89
C ALA A 230 -18.33 25.38 -19.12
N ARG A 231 -19.63 25.24 -18.89
CA ARG A 231 -20.62 25.22 -19.96
C ARG A 231 -20.29 26.45 -20.78
N SER A 232 -19.81 26.25 -22.00
CA SER A 232 -19.54 27.34 -22.92
C SER A 232 -20.76 28.27 -22.91
N PRO A 233 -20.58 29.59 -22.77
CA PRO A 233 -21.71 30.49 -22.89
C PRO A 233 -22.41 30.23 -24.24
N PRO A 234 -23.75 30.28 -24.31
CA PRO A 234 -24.44 30.14 -25.58
C PRO A 234 -23.89 31.18 -26.54
N ALA A 235 -23.59 30.75 -27.77
CA ALA A 235 -23.07 31.61 -28.82
C ALA A 235 -23.98 32.84 -28.97
N ALA A 236 -23.53 33.97 -28.42
CA ALA A 236 -24.10 35.27 -28.72
C ALA A 236 -23.92 35.48 -30.22
N GLY A 237 -25.02 35.83 -30.88
CA GLY A 237 -25.12 35.94 -32.32
C GLY A 237 -23.97 36.76 -32.91
N TYR A 238 -23.33 36.18 -33.91
CA TYR A 238 -22.55 36.94 -34.87
C TYR A 238 -23.52 37.90 -35.59
N LEU A 239 -23.58 39.14 -35.12
CA LEU A 239 -23.98 40.28 -35.95
C LEU A 239 -23.01 40.30 -37.14
N ARG A 240 -23.53 39.93 -38.33
CA ARG A 240 -22.88 40.21 -39.60
C ARG A 240 -22.67 41.73 -39.70
N PRO A 241 -21.47 42.22 -40.01
CA PRO A 241 -21.33 43.58 -40.53
C PRO A 241 -21.97 43.63 -41.93
N ASP A 242 -22.80 44.64 -42.17
CA ASP A 242 -23.40 44.92 -43.48
C ASP A 242 -22.31 45.10 -44.55
N PRO A 243 -22.53 44.58 -45.78
CA PRO A 243 -21.60 44.80 -46.88
C PRO A 243 -21.61 46.27 -47.33
N PRO A 244 -20.45 46.84 -47.73
CA PRO A 244 -20.41 48.20 -48.28
C PRO A 244 -21.14 48.28 -49.62
N LEU A 245 -21.86 49.39 -49.82
CA LEU A 245 -22.57 49.75 -51.05
C LEU A 245 -21.62 49.77 -52.27
N PRO A 246 -22.07 49.33 -53.46
CA PRO A 246 -21.26 49.34 -54.67
C PRO A 246 -21.08 50.76 -55.24
N ASP A 247 -19.83 51.12 -55.54
CA ASP A 247 -19.40 52.37 -56.17
C ASP A 247 -19.73 52.37 -57.68
N PRO A 248 -20.49 53.33 -58.23
CA PRO A 248 -21.04 53.27 -59.59
C PRO A 248 -20.08 53.81 -60.66
N ARG A 249 -18.84 53.28 -60.74
CA ARG A 249 -17.84 53.80 -61.70
C ARG A 249 -17.11 52.82 -62.59
N TRP A 250 -17.52 51.56 -62.66
CA TRP A 250 -16.99 50.62 -63.66
C TRP A 250 -18.10 49.76 -64.26
N GLN A 251 -19.05 50.42 -64.94
CA GLN A 251 -19.75 49.84 -66.08
C GLN A 251 -19.04 50.29 -67.36
N SER A 252 -19.16 49.46 -68.39
CA SER A 252 -18.73 49.66 -69.78
C SER A 252 -17.23 49.56 -70.05
N VAL A 253 -16.79 48.43 -70.59
CA VAL A 253 -16.44 48.32 -72.02
C VAL A 253 -16.78 46.88 -72.48
N GLN A 254 -17.41 46.79 -73.66
CA GLN A 254 -17.71 45.57 -74.41
C GLN A 254 -16.45 44.88 -74.94
#